data_AF-A0A520BB19-F1
#
_entry.id   AF-A0A520BB19-F1
#
_cell.length_a   1.000
_cell.length_b   1.000
_cell.length_c   1.000
_cell.angle_alpha   90.00
_cell.angle_beta   90.00
_cell.angle_gamma   90.00
#
_symmetry.space_group_name_H-M   'P 1'
#
loop_
_entity.id
_entity.type
_entity.pdbx_description
1 polymer ?
#
loop_
_entity_poly.entity_id
_entity_poly.type
_entity_poly.pdbx_seq_one_letter_code
_entity_poly.pdbx_strand_id
1 'polypeptide(L)'
;TWAAPTPAQAADGCVVLLCLAAPSWRAIPQCVPPIRQLFRDLARGRGFPTCAMSGAGNSSSHAWASAPAFCPPQYTRTWDGPNGPVHSCDYAGAIAITVNGAPFSQTWWSMAGDAVTEFSPAAKTQLGTWDTRFDDDYAAWLAARPPVDPSVAAR
;
A
#
# COMPACT_ATOMS: atom_id res chain seq x y z
N THR A 1 -26.79 -35.06 -4.22
CA THR A 1 -26.73 -33.73 -4.87
C THR A 1 -25.31 -33.21 -4.69
N TRP A 2 -24.57 -33.03 -5.78
CA TRP A 2 -23.17 -32.56 -5.72
C TRP A 2 -23.17 -31.03 -5.81
N ALA A 3 -22.50 -30.37 -4.87
CA ALA A 3 -22.35 -28.92 -4.88
C ALA A 3 -21.49 -28.51 -6.09
N ALA A 4 -22.01 -27.61 -6.92
CA ALA A 4 -21.22 -27.01 -7.98
C ALA A 4 -20.09 -26.18 -7.36
N PRO A 5 -18.86 -26.25 -7.89
CA PRO A 5 -17.78 -25.40 -7.44
C PRO A 5 -18.18 -23.94 -7.68
N THR A 6 -18.13 -23.11 -6.64
CA THR A 6 -18.14 -21.65 -6.82
C THR A 6 -16.99 -21.28 -7.75
N PRO A 7 -17.22 -20.45 -8.78
CA PRO A 7 -16.12 -19.99 -9.63
C PRO A 7 -15.08 -19.35 -8.71
N ALA A 8 -13.81 -19.71 -8.87
CA ALA A 8 -12.75 -18.95 -8.25
C ALA A 8 -12.71 -17.59 -8.95
N GLN A 9 -13.33 -16.56 -8.38
CA GLN A 9 -13.16 -15.19 -8.86
C GLN A 9 -11.75 -14.73 -8.48
N ALA A 10 -10.78 -14.95 -9.37
CA ALA A 10 -9.63 -14.06 -9.40
C ALA A 10 -10.18 -12.65 -9.57
N ALA A 11 -9.70 -11.70 -8.77
CA ALA A 11 -10.10 -10.31 -8.96
C ALA A 11 -9.77 -9.91 -10.40
N ASP A 12 -10.72 -9.29 -11.11
CA ASP A 12 -10.47 -8.74 -12.44
C ASP A 12 -9.31 -7.75 -12.32
N GLY A 13 -8.16 -8.10 -12.91
CA GLY A 13 -6.94 -7.33 -12.76
C GLY A 13 -7.07 -5.90 -13.27
N CYS A 14 -7.95 -5.66 -14.24
CA CYS A 14 -8.23 -4.32 -14.73
C CYS A 14 -9.06 -3.52 -13.73
N VAL A 15 -10.07 -4.14 -13.12
CA VAL A 15 -10.84 -3.50 -12.05
C VAL A 15 -9.94 -3.19 -10.85
N VAL A 16 -9.09 -4.14 -10.44
CA VAL A 16 -8.14 -3.95 -9.34
C VAL A 16 -7.18 -2.79 -9.62
N LEU A 17 -6.57 -2.75 -10.80
CA LEU A 17 -5.63 -1.71 -11.18
C LEU A 17 -6.32 -0.33 -11.16
N LEU A 18 -7.52 -0.22 -11.73
CA LEU A 18 -8.30 1.02 -11.70
C LEU A 18 -8.67 1.44 -10.28
N CYS A 19 -9.06 0.49 -9.43
CA CYS A 19 -9.42 0.77 -8.04
C CYS A 19 -8.22 1.20 -7.20
N LEU A 20 -7.02 0.62 -7.39
CA LEU A 20 -5.80 1.06 -6.70
C LEU A 20 -5.30 2.43 -7.17
N ALA A 21 -5.67 2.83 -8.39
CA ALA A 21 -5.41 4.17 -8.92
C ALA A 21 -6.50 5.19 -8.51
N ALA A 22 -7.61 4.75 -7.91
CA ALA A 22 -8.68 5.65 -7.50
C ALA A 22 -8.28 6.44 -6.24
N PRO A 23 -8.64 7.74 -6.15
CA PRO A 23 -8.21 8.63 -5.07
C PRO A 23 -8.63 8.15 -3.67
N SER A 24 -9.76 7.45 -3.57
CA SER A 24 -10.28 6.89 -2.32
C SER A 24 -11.06 5.60 -2.61
N TRP A 25 -10.36 4.51 -2.93
CA TRP A 25 -11.01 3.24 -3.33
C TRP A 25 -12.02 2.71 -2.30
N ARG A 26 -11.82 2.99 -1.01
CA ARG A 26 -12.74 2.61 0.06
C ARG A 26 -14.08 3.34 -0.01
N ALA A 27 -14.10 4.55 -0.55
CA ALA A 27 -15.30 5.35 -0.76
C ALA A 27 -16.08 4.91 -2.03
N ILE A 28 -15.53 3.97 -2.80
CA ILE A 28 -16.08 3.49 -4.06
C ILE A 28 -16.60 2.06 -3.85
N PRO A 29 -17.92 1.83 -3.72
CA PRO A 29 -18.47 0.52 -3.35
C PRO A 29 -18.04 -0.63 -4.26
N GLN A 30 -17.93 -0.37 -5.57
CA GLN A 30 -17.47 -1.37 -6.55
C GLN A 30 -15.99 -1.75 -6.39
N CYS A 31 -15.18 -0.92 -5.73
CA CYS A 31 -13.77 -1.20 -5.47
C CYS A 31 -13.54 -2.00 -4.19
N VAL A 32 -14.49 -1.97 -3.24
CA VAL A 32 -14.27 -2.62 -1.94
C VAL A 32 -14.14 -4.14 -2.04
N PRO A 33 -15.06 -4.88 -2.70
CA PRO A 33 -14.91 -6.33 -2.85
C PRO A 33 -13.63 -6.78 -3.60
N PRO A 34 -13.27 -6.23 -4.78
CA PRO A 34 -12.10 -6.70 -5.52
C PRO A 34 -10.78 -6.38 -4.81
N ILE A 35 -10.65 -5.23 -4.16
CA ILE A 35 -9.43 -4.90 -3.40
C ILE A 35 -9.28 -5.79 -2.15
N ARG A 36 -10.38 -6.08 -1.44
CA ARG A 36 -10.34 -7.05 -0.33
C ARG A 36 -9.99 -8.46 -0.81
N GLN A 37 -10.49 -8.86 -1.97
CA GLN A 37 -10.14 -10.15 -2.57
C GLN A 37 -8.66 -10.19 -2.94
N LEU A 38 -8.13 -9.13 -3.55
CA LEU A 38 -6.70 -8.99 -3.84
C LEU A 38 -5.85 -9.21 -2.58
N PHE A 39 -6.13 -8.50 -1.48
CA PHE A 39 -5.34 -8.65 -0.26
C PHE A 39 -5.38 -10.08 0.30
N ARG A 40 -6.54 -10.75 0.24
CA ARG A 40 -6.66 -12.17 0.62
C ARG A 40 -5.84 -13.10 -0.27
N ASP A 41 -5.74 -12.78 -1.56
CA ASP A 41 -4.99 -13.58 -2.52
C ASP A 41 -3.47 -13.38 -2.32
N LEU A 42 -3.02 -12.14 -2.15
CA LEU A 42 -1.62 -11.82 -1.81
C LEU A 42 -1.21 -12.45 -0.47
N ALA A 43 -2.07 -12.41 0.55
CA ALA A 43 -1.88 -13.09 1.83
C ALA A 43 -1.67 -14.61 1.72
N ARG A 44 -2.16 -15.23 0.64
CA ARG A 44 -1.99 -16.66 0.34
C ARG A 44 -0.82 -16.93 -0.61
N GLY A 45 0.02 -15.92 -0.88
CA GLY A 45 1.15 -16.02 -1.81
C GLY A 45 0.74 -16.09 -3.28
N ARG A 46 -0.50 -15.72 -3.63
CA ARG A 46 -0.91 -15.60 -5.03
C ARG A 46 -0.28 -14.34 -5.64
N GLY A 47 0.04 -14.41 -6.93
CA GLY A 47 0.54 -13.27 -7.67
C GLY A 47 -0.50 -12.15 -7.80
N PHE A 48 -0.02 -10.94 -8.09
CA PHE A 48 -0.86 -9.81 -8.43
C PHE A 48 -1.59 -10.06 -9.78
N PRO A 49 -2.89 -9.73 -9.91
CA PRO A 49 -3.64 -10.00 -11.13
C PRO A 49 -3.18 -9.13 -12.31
N THR A 50 -3.14 -9.69 -13.51
CA THR A 50 -2.75 -8.96 -14.72
C THR A 50 -3.94 -8.27 -15.39
N CYS A 51 -3.70 -7.12 -16.04
CA CYS A 51 -4.69 -6.41 -16.85
C CYS A 51 -4.18 -6.24 -18.28
N ALA A 52 -4.76 -6.96 -19.25
CA ALA A 52 -4.37 -6.83 -20.66
C ALA A 52 -4.73 -5.45 -21.26
N MET A 53 -5.75 -4.78 -20.68
CA MET A 53 -6.23 -3.48 -21.14
C MET A 53 -5.50 -2.29 -20.50
N SER A 54 -4.46 -2.52 -19.69
CA SER A 54 -3.77 -1.43 -19.00
C SER A 54 -3.03 -0.51 -19.96
N GLY A 55 -2.66 -0.97 -21.16
CA GLY A 55 -1.85 -0.21 -22.11
C GLY A 55 -0.37 -0.14 -21.70
N ALA A 56 0.47 0.33 -22.64
CA ALA A 56 1.91 0.42 -22.44
C ALA A 56 2.29 1.45 -21.36
N GLY A 57 3.31 1.15 -20.57
CA GLY A 57 3.80 2.03 -19.49
C GLY A 57 2.99 1.96 -18.20
N ASN A 58 1.85 1.27 -18.18
CA ASN A 58 1.06 1.04 -16.98
C ASN A 58 1.43 -0.31 -16.38
N SER A 59 1.79 -0.34 -15.10
CA SER A 59 2.20 -1.58 -14.43
C SER A 59 1.83 -1.57 -12.96
N SER A 60 1.87 -2.77 -12.38
CA SER A 60 1.64 -3.00 -10.96
C SER A 60 2.65 -4.02 -10.47
N SER A 61 3.10 -3.85 -9.23
CA SER A 61 4.01 -4.79 -8.58
C SER A 61 3.66 -4.91 -7.10
N HIS A 62 3.97 -6.05 -6.51
CA HIS A 62 3.75 -6.32 -5.09
C HIS A 62 5.05 -6.82 -4.45
N ALA A 63 5.33 -6.35 -3.24
CA ALA A 63 6.41 -6.84 -2.40
C ALA A 63 5.97 -6.93 -0.93
N TRP A 64 6.54 -7.89 -0.19
CA TRP A 64 6.40 -7.96 1.26
C TRP A 64 7.14 -6.80 1.93
N ALA A 65 6.55 -6.25 2.98
CA ALA A 65 7.15 -5.18 3.78
C ALA A 65 8.36 -5.72 4.57
N SER A 66 9.39 -4.90 4.74
CA SER A 66 10.58 -5.27 5.50
C SER A 66 11.12 -4.07 6.26
N ALA A 67 10.69 -3.88 7.50
CA ALA A 67 11.15 -2.77 8.31
C ALA A 67 12.65 -2.91 8.69
N PRO A 68 13.40 -1.80 8.74
CA PRO A 68 12.96 -0.43 8.42
C PRO A 68 13.10 -0.08 6.93
N ALA A 69 13.76 -0.93 6.12
CA ALA A 69 14.16 -0.60 4.74
C ALA A 69 12.99 -0.42 3.76
N PHE A 70 11.90 -1.15 3.96
CA PHE A 70 10.70 -1.13 3.12
C PHE A 70 9.45 -1.14 4.00
N CYS A 71 9.28 -0.06 4.74
CA CYS A 71 8.08 0.27 5.50
C CYS A 71 8.05 1.80 5.70
N PRO A 72 6.90 2.48 5.61
CA PRO A 72 6.85 3.89 5.92
C PRO A 72 7.20 4.13 7.39
N PRO A 73 7.95 5.19 7.72
CA PRO A 73 8.45 5.40 9.08
C PRO A 73 7.31 5.58 10.10
N GLN A 74 6.20 6.17 9.71
CA GLN A 74 5.01 6.34 10.55
C GLN A 74 4.31 5.01 10.92
N TYR A 75 4.62 3.93 10.21
CA TYR A 75 4.11 2.58 10.45
C TYR A 75 5.20 1.58 10.84
N THR A 76 6.41 2.08 11.11
CA THR A 76 7.52 1.27 11.59
C THR A 76 7.54 1.30 13.12
N ARG A 77 7.54 0.12 13.72
CA ARG A 77 7.65 -0.06 15.17
C ARG A 77 9.07 -0.49 15.52
N THR A 78 9.59 0.02 16.63
CA THR A 78 10.91 -0.31 17.15
C THR A 78 10.79 -0.71 18.60
N TRP A 79 11.46 -1.78 18.97
CA TRP A 79 11.56 -2.28 20.35
C TRP A 79 12.96 -2.81 20.63
N ASP A 80 13.34 -2.80 21.89
CA ASP A 80 14.64 -3.32 22.32
C ASP A 80 14.62 -4.84 22.30
N GLY A 81 15.54 -5.43 21.53
CA GLY A 81 15.77 -6.86 21.48
C GLY A 81 17.13 -7.24 22.09
N PRO A 82 17.36 -8.55 22.33
CA PRO A 82 18.63 -9.04 22.88
C PRO A 82 19.87 -8.69 22.04
N ASN A 83 19.69 -8.45 20.73
CA ASN A 83 20.76 -8.15 19.78
C ASN A 83 20.72 -6.70 19.27
N GLY A 84 20.02 -5.80 19.98
CA GLY A 84 19.78 -4.42 19.55
C GLY A 84 18.32 -4.17 19.12
N PRO A 85 18.03 -2.99 18.52
CA PRO A 85 16.69 -2.63 18.14
C PRO A 85 16.14 -3.59 17.10
N VAL A 86 14.92 -4.06 17.32
CA VAL A 86 14.16 -4.88 16.39
C VAL A 86 13.05 -4.03 15.81
N HIS A 87 12.87 -4.14 14.49
CA HIS A 87 11.88 -3.37 13.75
C HIS A 87 10.79 -4.28 13.21
N SER A 88 9.55 -3.78 13.21
CA SER A 88 8.47 -4.36 12.41
C SER A 88 7.73 -3.29 11.63
N CYS A 89 7.01 -3.75 10.60
CA CYS A 89 6.05 -2.92 9.90
C CYS A 89 4.63 -3.29 10.34
N ASP A 90 3.76 -2.30 10.52
CA ASP A 90 2.34 -2.54 10.79
C ASP A 90 1.63 -3.17 9.56
N TYR A 91 2.21 -3.00 8.37
CA TYR A 91 1.72 -3.56 7.11
C TYR A 91 2.51 -4.81 6.71
N ALA A 92 1.80 -5.73 6.05
CA ALA A 92 2.36 -6.98 5.57
C ALA A 92 3.10 -6.80 4.25
N GLY A 93 2.59 -5.94 3.37
CA GLY A 93 3.21 -5.67 2.08
C GLY A 93 2.73 -4.38 1.45
N ALA A 94 3.29 -4.08 0.30
CA ALA A 94 2.93 -2.94 -0.52
C ALA A 94 2.63 -3.37 -1.95
N ILE A 95 1.76 -2.60 -2.60
CA ILE A 95 1.47 -2.69 -4.03
C ILE A 95 1.80 -1.35 -4.64
N ALA A 96 2.73 -1.32 -5.59
CA ALA A 96 3.07 -0.12 -6.34
C ALA A 96 2.34 -0.10 -7.68
N ILE A 97 1.75 1.04 -8.02
CA ILE A 97 1.11 1.31 -9.30
C ILE A 97 1.94 2.34 -10.06
N THR A 98 2.23 2.04 -11.31
CA THR A 98 2.92 2.91 -12.26
C THR A 98 1.93 3.28 -13.36
N VAL A 99 1.85 4.57 -13.68
CA VAL A 99 1.05 5.09 -14.79
C VAL A 99 1.96 5.82 -15.76
N ASN A 100 1.91 5.46 -17.04
CA ASN A 100 2.76 6.04 -18.10
C ASN A 100 4.27 6.04 -17.76
N GLY A 101 4.75 4.99 -17.11
CA GLY A 101 6.16 4.83 -16.71
C GLY A 101 6.56 5.60 -15.45
N ALA A 102 5.65 6.32 -14.80
CA ALA A 102 5.91 7.07 -13.57
C ALA A 102 5.19 6.46 -12.35
N PRO A 103 5.80 6.48 -11.15
CA PRO A 103 5.12 6.08 -9.91
C PRO A 103 3.85 6.90 -9.69
N PHE A 104 2.73 6.20 -9.50
CA PHE A 104 1.42 6.83 -9.29
C PHE A 104 0.97 6.70 -7.84
N SER A 105 0.87 5.47 -7.32
CA SER A 105 0.50 5.22 -5.94
C SER A 105 1.19 3.99 -5.37
N GLN A 106 1.30 3.94 -4.04
CA GLN A 106 1.77 2.77 -3.29
C GLN A 106 0.77 2.47 -2.18
N THR A 107 0.07 1.34 -2.30
CA THR A 107 -0.89 0.89 -1.28
C THR A 107 -0.24 -0.14 -0.36
N TRP A 108 -0.11 0.22 0.91
CA TRP A 108 0.33 -0.67 1.98
C TRP A 108 -0.88 -1.42 2.52
N TRP A 109 -0.76 -2.74 2.72
CA TRP A 109 -1.87 -3.61 3.13
C TRP A 109 -1.44 -4.56 4.25
N SER A 110 -2.39 -4.93 5.12
CA SER A 110 -2.18 -5.84 6.24
C SER A 110 -3.02 -7.10 6.12
N MET A 111 -2.60 -8.17 6.81
CA MET A 111 -3.36 -9.43 6.87
C MET A 111 -4.73 -9.25 7.54
N ALA A 112 -4.88 -8.23 8.38
CA ALA A 112 -6.15 -7.86 9.01
C ALA A 112 -7.12 -7.13 8.06
N GLY A 113 -6.68 -6.82 6.83
CA GLY A 113 -7.47 -6.12 5.81
C GLY A 113 -7.41 -4.59 5.92
N ASP A 114 -6.53 -4.04 6.77
CA ASP A 114 -6.26 -2.61 6.74
C ASP A 114 -5.34 -2.25 5.56
N ALA A 115 -5.45 -1.02 5.08
CA ALA A 115 -4.64 -0.50 4.01
C ALA A 115 -4.62 1.04 4.01
N VAL A 116 -3.51 1.59 3.55
CA VAL A 116 -3.30 3.03 3.30
C VAL A 116 -2.62 3.20 1.96
N THR A 117 -2.93 4.29 1.27
CA THR A 117 -2.38 4.57 -0.05
C THR A 117 -1.59 5.86 0.00
N GLU A 118 -0.31 5.76 -0.33
CA GLU A 118 0.54 6.90 -0.65
C GLU A 118 0.35 7.25 -2.13
N PHE A 119 0.05 8.51 -2.44
CA PHE A 119 0.04 9.01 -3.82
C PHE A 119 1.28 9.84 -4.10
N SER A 120 1.85 9.69 -5.30
CA SER A 120 2.98 10.53 -5.72
C SER A 120 2.56 12.01 -5.84
N PRO A 121 3.50 12.97 -5.75
CA PRO A 121 3.17 14.40 -5.92
C PRO A 121 2.48 14.70 -7.26
N ALA A 122 2.89 14.02 -8.34
CA ALA A 122 2.25 14.14 -9.65
C ALA A 122 0.82 13.59 -9.63
N ALA A 123 0.60 12.44 -8.99
CA ALA A 123 -0.73 11.86 -8.83
C ALA A 123 -1.65 12.77 -8.00
N LYS A 124 -1.17 13.34 -6.89
CA LYS A 124 -1.91 14.30 -6.06
C LYS A 124 -2.34 15.54 -6.86
N THR A 125 -1.41 16.09 -7.65
CA THR A 125 -1.69 17.21 -8.55
C THR A 125 -2.78 16.87 -9.58
N GLN A 126 -2.73 15.65 -10.15
CA GLN A 126 -3.72 15.18 -11.13
C GLN A 126 -5.10 14.92 -10.50
N LEU A 127 -5.14 14.31 -9.30
CA LEU A 127 -6.36 13.89 -8.64
C LEU A 127 -7.10 15.06 -7.98
N GLY A 128 -6.37 16.05 -7.47
CA GLY A 128 -6.90 17.19 -6.72
C GLY A 128 -7.41 16.84 -5.31
N THR A 129 -8.08 15.69 -5.15
CA THR A 129 -8.55 15.13 -3.88
C THR A 129 -8.21 13.65 -3.78
N TRP A 130 -7.82 13.18 -2.60
CA TRP A 130 -7.46 11.79 -2.32
C TRP A 130 -7.69 11.45 -0.85
N ASP A 131 -7.61 10.17 -0.50
CA ASP A 131 -7.57 9.72 0.89
C ASP A 131 -6.26 10.16 1.55
N THR A 132 -6.34 11.13 2.47
CA THR A 132 -5.18 11.78 3.09
C THR A 132 -4.57 10.99 4.24
N ARG A 133 -5.12 9.82 4.63
CA ARG A 133 -4.68 9.10 5.83
C ARG A 133 -3.16 8.87 5.88
N PHE A 134 -2.53 8.51 4.76
CA PHE A 134 -1.08 8.32 4.72
C PHE A 134 -0.30 9.61 5.06
N ASP A 135 -0.76 10.74 4.51
CA ASP A 135 -0.15 12.05 4.69
C ASP A 135 -0.34 12.57 6.12
N ASP A 136 -1.56 12.41 6.65
CA ASP A 136 -1.93 12.82 8.00
C ASP A 136 -1.15 12.01 9.06
N ASP A 137 -1.05 10.68 8.87
CA ASP A 137 -0.26 9.80 9.73
C ASP A 137 1.23 10.16 9.70
N TYR A 138 1.77 10.50 8.52
CA TYR A 138 3.15 10.95 8.38
C TYR A 138 3.40 12.29 9.07
N ALA A 139 2.48 13.25 8.92
CA ALA A 139 2.56 14.55 9.59
C ALA A 139 2.52 14.40 11.12
N ALA A 140 1.64 13.54 11.64
CA ALA A 140 1.56 13.24 13.06
C ALA A 140 2.84 12.57 13.59
N TRP A 141 3.38 11.60 12.86
CA TRP A 141 4.66 10.96 13.18
C TRP A 141 5.81 11.98 13.22
N LEU A 142 5.88 12.87 12.23
CA LEU A 142 6.92 13.89 12.15
C LEU A 142 6.84 14.87 13.33
N ALA A 143 5.62 15.30 13.70
CA ALA A 143 5.38 16.20 14.83
C ALA A 143 5.73 15.56 16.19
N ALA A 144 5.66 14.23 16.29
CA ALA A 144 6.02 13.49 17.51
C ALA A 144 7.53 13.24 17.65
N ARG A 145 8.36 13.60 16.65
CA ARG A 145 9.81 13.37 16.74
C ARG A 145 10.42 14.25 17.83
N PRO A 146 11.36 13.72 18.63
CA PRO A 146 12.11 14.55 19.56
C PRO A 146 12.85 15.65 18.80
N PRO A 147 12.97 16.87 19.37
CA PRO A 147 13.76 17.93 18.78
C PRO A 147 15.18 17.41 18.53
N VAL A 148 15.72 17.67 17.35
CA VAL A 148 17.11 17.34 17.04
C VAL A 148 17.99 18.12 18.01
N ASP A 149 18.76 17.42 18.84
CA ASP A 149 19.73 18.08 19.71
C ASP A 149 20.80 18.75 18.83
N PRO A 150 20.90 20.09 18.82
CA PRO A 150 21.84 20.81 17.97
C PRO A 150 23.30 20.46 18.30
N SER A 151 23.58 19.88 19.47
CA SER A 151 24.93 19.43 19.85
C SER A 151 25.40 18.16 19.12
N VAL A 152 24.47 17.37 18.56
CA VAL A 152 24.78 16.17 17.76
C VAL A 152 25.00 16.53 16.28
N ALA A 153 24.37 17.60 15.78
CA ALA A 153 24.50 18.04 14.38
C ALA A 153 25.81 18.78 14.07
N ALA A 154 26.58 19.16 15.09
CA ALA A 154 27.82 19.95 14.98
C ALA A 154 29.11 19.11 15.06
N ARG A 155 29.01 17.77 15.01
CA ARG A 155 30.16 16.84 14.90
C ARG A 155 30.17 16.18 13.53
#